data_AF-A0AAV3NL63-F1
#
_entry.id   AF-A0AAV3NL63-F1
#
_cell.length_a   1.000
_cell.length_b   1.000
_cell.length_c   1.000
_cell.angle_alpha   90.00
_cell.angle_beta   90.00
_cell.angle_gamma   90.00
#
_symmetry.space_group_name_H-M   'P 1'
#
loop_
_entity.id
_entity.type
_entity.pdbx_description
1 polymer ?
#
loop_
_entity_poly.entity_id
_entity_poly.type
_entity_poly.pdbx_seq_one_letter_code
_entity_poly.pdbx_strand_id
1 'polypeptide(L)'
;MTNFNDCVRDVCLVGHSHVGSLYTWSKNWKENGMCLINVPIPSDSDYCPLNVTLEEELIREPKPFKYQAFWANHEEYGSILEDVWNQKHDGNGMDVLYCKLKSMRSALRKLNAESFSHISSRVERRK
;
A
#
# COMPACT_ATOMS: atom_id res chain seq x y z
N MET A 1 -27.43 10.18 -23.26
CA MET A 1 -26.27 9.39 -22.79
C MET A 1 -25.03 10.18 -23.12
N THR A 2 -24.37 10.74 -22.11
CA THR A 2 -23.05 11.38 -22.27
C THR A 2 -22.07 10.30 -22.71
N ASN A 3 -21.32 10.55 -23.79
CA ASN A 3 -20.31 9.62 -24.25
C ASN A 3 -19.18 9.57 -23.21
N PHE A 4 -18.53 8.42 -23.06
CA PHE A 4 -17.37 8.26 -22.17
C PHE A 4 -16.33 9.38 -22.37
N ASN A 5 -16.12 9.82 -23.63
CA ASN A 5 -15.21 10.90 -23.96
C ASN A 5 -15.61 12.27 -23.40
N ASP A 6 -16.91 12.52 -23.24
CA ASP A 6 -17.41 13.78 -22.68
C ASP A 6 -17.11 13.81 -21.17
N CYS A 7 -17.32 12.69 -20.48
CA CYS A 7 -16.98 12.53 -19.06
C CYS A 7 -15.48 12.68 -18.78
N VAL A 8 -14.62 12.10 -19.64
CA VAL A 8 -13.15 12.21 -19.49
C VAL A 8 -12.70 13.67 -19.59
N ARG A 9 -13.31 14.45 -20.50
CA ARG A 9 -13.00 15.87 -20.68
C ARG A 9 -13.50 16.73 -19.53
N ASP A 10 -14.72 16.48 -19.05
CA ASP A 10 -15.34 17.25 -17.96
C ASP A 10 -14.59 17.09 -16.63
N VAL A 11 -13.91 15.96 -16.41
CA VAL A 11 -13.17 15.66 -15.18
C VAL A 11 -11.65 15.93 -15.33
N CYS A 12 -11.21 16.50 -16.46
CA CYS A 12 -9.80 16.80 -16.76
C CYS A 12 -8.87 15.57 -16.65
N LEU A 13 -9.35 14.38 -16.99
CA LEU A 13 -8.53 13.17 -16.98
C LEU A 13 -7.61 13.14 -18.20
N VAL A 14 -6.30 12.96 -17.97
CA VAL A 14 -5.27 12.90 -19.02
C VAL A 14 -4.82 11.46 -19.23
N GLY A 15 -4.75 11.01 -20.49
CA GLY A 15 -4.21 9.70 -20.85
C GLY A 15 -2.69 9.73 -20.93
N HIS A 16 -2.01 8.85 -20.20
CA HIS A 16 -0.56 8.76 -20.18
C HIS A 16 0.00 7.85 -21.28
N SER A 17 1.21 8.17 -21.76
CA SER A 17 1.97 7.31 -22.66
C SER A 17 2.49 6.08 -21.92
N HIS A 18 2.40 4.90 -22.52
CA HIS A 18 2.92 3.63 -21.98
C HIS A 18 4.08 3.10 -22.86
N VAL A 19 4.93 2.24 -22.28
CA VAL A 19 5.98 1.48 -23.00
C VAL A 19 5.75 0.00 -22.69
N GLY A 20 5.25 -0.78 -23.65
CA GLY A 20 4.93 -2.20 -23.45
C GLY A 20 3.97 -2.77 -24.51
N SER A 21 3.65 -4.07 -24.39
CA SER A 21 2.75 -4.75 -25.33
C SER A 21 1.30 -4.25 -25.25
N LEU A 22 0.67 -4.06 -26.41
CA LEU A 22 -0.62 -3.41 -26.64
C LEU A 22 -1.86 -4.25 -26.22
N TYR A 23 -1.79 -5.06 -25.16
CA TYR A 23 -2.87 -5.99 -24.77
C TYR A 23 -3.82 -5.50 -23.68
N THR A 24 -3.80 -4.21 -23.36
CA THR A 24 -4.91 -3.55 -22.68
C THR A 24 -5.26 -2.31 -23.50
N TRP A 25 -6.36 -2.42 -24.25
CA TRP A 25 -6.81 -1.50 -25.29
C TRP A 25 -6.59 -0.01 -24.94
N SER A 26 -5.80 0.71 -25.76
CA SER A 26 -5.76 2.18 -25.75
C SER A 26 -5.67 2.72 -27.18
N LYS A 27 -6.46 3.76 -27.50
CA LYS A 27 -6.30 4.59 -28.70
C LYS A 27 -5.54 5.84 -28.27
N ASN A 28 -4.30 5.97 -28.73
CA ASN A 28 -3.29 6.94 -28.33
C ASN A 28 -3.78 8.39 -28.22
N TRP A 29 -3.41 9.05 -27.13
CA TRP A 29 -3.33 10.52 -27.00
C TRP A 29 -1.97 10.85 -26.42
N LYS A 30 -1.26 11.80 -27.04
CA LYS A 30 0.02 12.32 -26.54
C LYS A 30 -0.26 13.59 -25.73
N GLU A 31 0.27 13.69 -24.51
CA GLU A 31 1.31 14.66 -24.15
C GLU A 31 1.58 14.71 -22.62
N ASN A 32 2.88 14.81 -22.31
CA ASN A 32 3.53 15.44 -21.16
C ASN A 32 3.18 14.94 -19.75
N GLY A 33 3.80 13.81 -19.40
CA GLY A 33 4.06 13.34 -18.05
C GLY A 33 4.73 11.97 -18.14
N MET A 34 6.01 11.86 -17.76
CA MET A 34 6.72 10.59 -17.82
C MET A 34 6.31 9.70 -16.65
N CYS A 35 5.27 8.90 -16.84
CA CYS A 35 4.94 7.77 -16.00
C CYS A 35 5.29 6.49 -16.76
N LEU A 36 6.13 5.62 -16.20
CA LEU A 36 6.43 4.33 -16.79
C LEU A 36 5.32 3.35 -16.41
N ILE A 37 4.58 2.90 -17.42
CA ILE A 37 3.54 1.88 -17.29
C ILE A 37 4.12 0.55 -17.74
N ASN A 38 4.30 -0.39 -16.82
CA ASN A 38 4.76 -1.75 -17.13
C ASN A 38 3.58 -2.73 -17.03
N VAL A 39 3.42 -3.55 -18.06
CA VAL A 39 2.36 -4.56 -18.17
C VAL A 39 3.03 -5.94 -18.10
N PRO A 40 3.11 -6.58 -16.92
CA PRO A 40 3.73 -7.89 -16.78
C PRO A 40 2.88 -8.97 -17.45
N ILE A 41 3.49 -9.78 -18.32
CA ILE A 41 2.80 -10.90 -18.98
C ILE A 41 2.36 -11.90 -17.90
N PRO A 42 1.06 -12.17 -17.71
CA PRO A 42 0.62 -13.16 -16.74
C PRO A 42 0.93 -14.55 -17.28
N SER A 43 1.51 -15.43 -16.46
CA SER A 43 1.61 -16.85 -16.79
C SER A 43 0.31 -17.62 -16.48
N ASP A 44 -0.51 -17.14 -15.54
CA ASP A 44 -1.63 -17.94 -14.98
C ASP A 44 -2.89 -17.13 -14.60
N SER A 45 -3.05 -15.88 -15.07
CA SER A 45 -4.21 -15.02 -14.75
C SER A 45 -4.72 -14.29 -15.98
N ASP A 46 -6.04 -14.33 -16.22
CA ASP A 46 -6.67 -13.54 -17.29
C ASP A 46 -6.64 -12.03 -17.02
N TYR A 47 -6.28 -11.62 -15.79
CA TYR A 47 -6.08 -10.23 -15.39
C TYR A 47 -4.59 -9.92 -15.28
N CYS A 48 -4.12 -8.97 -16.09
CA CYS A 48 -2.80 -8.39 -16.00
C CYS A 48 -2.81 -7.14 -15.11
N PRO A 49 -2.09 -7.12 -13.98
CA PRO A 49 -2.01 -5.93 -13.14
C PRO A 49 -1.23 -4.82 -13.85
N LEU A 50 -1.81 -3.63 -13.94
CA LEU A 50 -1.14 -2.45 -14.48
C LEU A 50 -0.18 -1.88 -13.42
N ASN A 51 1.13 -1.89 -13.69
CA ASN A 51 2.10 -1.24 -12.81
C ASN A 51 2.35 0.19 -13.30
N VAL A 52 2.01 1.17 -12.47
CA VAL A 52 2.09 2.61 -12.77
C VAL A 52 3.13 3.23 -11.82
N THR A 53 4.29 3.60 -12.35
CA THR A 53 5.33 4.27 -11.56
C THR A 53 5.11 5.78 -11.61
N LEU A 54 4.56 6.33 -10.52
CA LEU A 54 4.46 7.76 -10.33
C LEU A 54 5.77 8.28 -9.72
N GLU A 55 6.31 9.38 -10.25
CA GLU A 55 7.35 10.13 -9.53
C GLU A 55 6.70 10.75 -8.29
N GLU A 56 6.82 10.08 -7.14
CA GLU A 56 6.34 10.62 -5.88
C GLU A 56 7.21 11.83 -5.49
N GLU A 57 6.59 13.01 -5.43
CA GLU A 57 7.08 14.03 -4.52
C GLU A 57 7.12 13.41 -3.11
N LEU A 58 8.23 13.57 -2.41
CA LEU A 58 8.49 12.89 -1.14
C LEU A 58 7.62 13.53 -0.05
N ILE A 59 6.33 13.22 -0.04
CA ILE A 59 5.34 13.75 0.90
C ILE A 59 5.66 13.16 2.28
N ARG A 60 6.33 13.97 3.11
CA ARG A 60 6.66 13.66 4.50
C ARG A 60 5.46 13.90 5.41
N GLU A 61 4.31 13.33 5.07
CA GLU A 61 3.12 13.44 5.91
C GLU A 61 3.09 12.38 7.01
N PRO A 62 2.51 12.70 8.18
CA PRO A 62 2.28 11.72 9.24
C PRO A 62 1.35 10.60 8.75
N LYS A 63 1.92 9.42 8.48
CA LYS A 63 1.10 8.26 8.08
C LYS A 63 0.31 7.72 9.28
N PRO A 64 -1.02 7.56 9.16
CA PRO A 64 -1.84 7.01 10.22
C PRO A 64 -1.39 5.58 10.55
N PHE A 65 -1.59 5.18 11.80
CA PHE A 65 -1.38 3.78 12.19
C PHE A 65 -2.40 2.90 11.47
N LYS A 66 -1.92 1.93 10.68
CA LYS A 66 -2.77 0.92 10.04
C LYS A 66 -2.63 -0.38 10.80
N TYR A 67 -3.73 -0.83 11.39
CA TYR A 67 -3.83 -2.14 12.00
C TYR A 67 -3.96 -3.21 10.91
N GLN A 68 -3.22 -4.30 11.05
CA GLN A 68 -3.32 -5.46 10.17
C GLN A 68 -4.00 -6.60 10.92
N ALA A 69 -5.10 -7.10 10.37
CA ALA A 69 -5.92 -8.13 11.02
C ALA A 69 -5.14 -9.43 11.32
N PHE A 70 -4.14 -9.75 10.49
CA PHE A 70 -3.33 -10.96 10.70
C PHE A 70 -2.48 -10.92 11.97
N TRP A 71 -2.21 -9.74 12.54
CA TRP A 71 -1.50 -9.65 13.82
C TRP A 71 -2.29 -10.31 14.94
N ALA A 72 -3.64 -10.23 14.94
CA ALA A 72 -4.47 -10.88 15.95
C ALA A 72 -4.25 -12.39 16.04
N ASN A 73 -3.84 -13.02 14.94
CA ASN A 73 -3.65 -14.47 14.85
C ASN A 73 -2.22 -14.90 15.22
N HIS A 74 -1.31 -13.96 15.49
CA HIS A 74 0.05 -14.27 15.89
C HIS A 74 0.08 -14.63 17.38
N GLU A 75 0.80 -15.70 17.73
CA GLU A 75 0.85 -16.24 19.10
C GLU A 75 1.29 -15.18 20.14
N GLU A 76 2.29 -14.36 19.79
CA GLU A 76 2.82 -13.28 20.64
C GLU A 76 1.97 -12.00 20.67
N TYR A 77 0.90 -11.89 19.87
CA TYR A 77 0.11 -10.65 19.84
C TYR A 77 -0.56 -10.35 21.18
N GLY A 78 -1.10 -11.37 21.84
CA GLY A 78 -1.77 -11.22 23.13
C GLY A 78 -0.85 -10.69 24.22
N SER A 79 0.36 -11.26 24.34
CA SER A 79 1.36 -10.80 25.31
C SER A 79 1.83 -9.38 25.02
N ILE A 80 2.10 -9.04 23.75
CA ILE A 80 2.47 -7.68 23.35
C ILE A 80 1.38 -6.68 23.72
N LEU A 81 0.11 -7.03 23.48
CA LEU A 81 -1.02 -6.16 23.82
C LEU A 81 -1.07 -5.91 25.33
N GLU A 82 -1.01 -6.96 26.15
CA GLU A 82 -1.02 -6.84 27.61
C GLU A 82 0.15 -5.99 28.12
N ASP A 83 1.37 -6.26 27.64
CA ASP A 83 2.58 -5.54 28.03
C ASP A 83 2.47 -4.04 27.73
N VAL A 84 1.94 -3.68 26.55
CA VAL A 84 1.75 -2.27 26.16
C VAL A 84 0.59 -1.64 26.93
N TRP A 85 -0.51 -2.36 27.14
CA TRP A 85 -1.70 -1.78 27.76
C TRP A 85 -1.57 -1.60 29.27
N ASN A 86 -0.71 -2.39 29.91
CA ASN A 86 -0.38 -2.28 31.34
C ASN A 86 0.70 -1.24 31.65
N GLN A 87 1.37 -0.68 30.63
CA GLN A 87 2.31 0.42 30.83
C GLN A 87 1.60 1.67 31.36
N LYS A 88 2.18 2.25 32.42
CA LYS A 88 1.73 3.53 32.97
C LYS A 88 2.32 4.67 32.13
N HIS A 89 1.45 5.60 31.77
CA HIS A 89 1.83 6.84 31.10
C HIS A 89 1.19 8.01 31.84
N ASP A 90 1.95 9.10 31.96
CA ASP A 90 1.47 10.35 32.53
C ASP A 90 0.81 11.20 31.43
N GLY A 91 -0.19 12.00 31.80
CA GLY A 91 -0.90 12.91 30.90
C GLY A 91 -2.42 12.72 30.95
N ASN A 92 -3.13 13.40 30.04
CA ASN A 92 -4.57 13.23 29.91
C ASN A 92 -4.90 11.90 29.19
N GLY A 93 -6.18 11.51 29.16
CA GLY A 93 -6.59 10.25 28.54
C GLY A 93 -6.18 10.10 27.06
N MET A 94 -6.14 11.20 26.30
CA MET A 94 -5.70 11.19 24.90
C MET A 94 -4.19 11.02 24.77
N ASP A 95 -3.40 11.65 25.65
CA ASP A 95 -1.95 11.49 25.69
C ASP A 95 -1.58 10.04 26.03
N VAL A 96 -2.25 9.46 27.03
CA VAL A 96 -2.07 8.06 27.42
C VAL A 96 -2.42 7.12 26.27
N LEU A 97 -3.56 7.33 25.60
CA LEU A 97 -3.96 6.54 24.44
C LEU A 97 -2.95 6.64 23.30
N TYR A 98 -2.50 7.85 22.97
CA TYR A 98 -1.49 8.07 21.94
C TYR A 98 -0.18 7.34 22.26
N CYS A 99 0.31 7.44 23.51
CA CYS A 99 1.51 6.73 23.95
C CYS A 99 1.37 5.22 23.81
N LYS A 100 0.24 4.64 24.23
CA LYS A 100 -0.02 3.19 24.06
C LYS A 100 -0.05 2.78 22.60
N LEU A 101 -0.76 3.52 21.74
CA LEU A 101 -0.79 3.24 20.30
C LEU A 101 0.58 3.36 19.64
N LYS A 102 1.40 4.33 20.08
CA LYS A 102 2.78 4.50 19.61
C LYS A 102 3.67 3.33 20.03
N SER A 103 3.58 2.88 21.28
CA SER A 103 4.29 1.70 21.79
C SER A 103 3.86 0.43 21.05
N MET A 104 2.55 0.23 20.87
CA MET A 104 1.99 -0.90 20.13
C MET A 104 2.51 -0.93 18.69
N ARG A 105 2.51 0.22 18.00
CA ARG A 105 3.06 0.34 16.64
C ARG A 105 4.53 -0.10 16.57
N SER A 106 5.34 0.27 17.56
CA SER A 106 6.75 -0.10 17.63
C SER A 106 6.92 -1.62 17.79
N ALA A 107 6.19 -2.22 18.73
CA ALA A 107 6.23 -3.65 18.99
C ALA A 107 5.75 -4.47 17.79
N LEU A 108 4.62 -4.12 17.19
CA LEU A 108 4.08 -4.79 16.00
C LEU A 108 5.00 -4.66 14.79
N ARG A 109 5.77 -3.58 14.66
CA ARG A 109 6.76 -3.45 13.60
C ARG A 109 7.93 -4.44 13.78
N LYS A 110 8.35 -4.69 15.01
CA LYS A 110 9.37 -5.71 15.30
C LYS A 110 8.84 -7.11 15.00
N LEU A 111 7.65 -7.43 15.52
CA LEU A 111 6.96 -8.69 15.22
C LEU A 111 6.82 -8.91 13.70
N ASN A 112 6.46 -7.87 12.97
CA ASN A 112 6.35 -7.94 11.52
C ASN A 112 7.70 -8.20 10.82
N ALA A 113 8.78 -7.59 11.32
CA ALA A 113 10.12 -7.83 10.79
C ALA A 113 10.62 -9.24 11.12
N GLU A 114 10.32 -9.78 12.29
CA GLU A 114 10.79 -11.11 12.71
C GLU A 114 9.98 -12.23 12.04
N SER A 115 8.67 -12.14 12.05
CA SER A 115 7.78 -13.22 11.56
C SER A 115 7.46 -13.12 10.07
N PHE A 116 7.58 -11.93 9.47
CA PHE A 116 7.06 -11.64 8.12
C PHE A 116 8.06 -10.93 7.18
N SER A 117 9.32 -10.70 7.57
CA SER A 117 10.32 -10.07 6.68
C SER A 117 10.64 -10.90 5.43
N HIS A 118 10.47 -12.22 5.48
CA HIS A 118 10.79 -13.14 4.39
C HIS A 118 9.62 -13.45 3.46
N ILE A 119 8.53 -12.66 3.47
CA ILE A 119 7.41 -12.91 2.57
C ILE A 119 7.86 -12.85 1.10
N SER A 120 8.68 -11.86 0.72
CA SER A 120 9.22 -11.73 -0.64
C SER A 120 10.03 -12.94 -1.07
N SER A 121 10.97 -13.40 -0.23
CA SER A 121 11.81 -14.57 -0.52
C SER A 121 11.04 -15.90 -0.50
N ARG A 122 9.90 -15.98 0.21
CA ARG A 122 8.98 -17.13 0.14
C ARG A 122 8.16 -17.14 -1.15
N VAL A 123 7.80 -15.97 -1.67
CA VAL A 123 7.08 -15.84 -2.94
C VAL A 123 8.01 -16.18 -4.12
N GLU A 124 9.27 -15.80 -4.07
CA GLU A 124 10.27 -16.18 -5.09
C GLU A 124 10.53 -17.70 -5.15
N ARG A 125 10.55 -18.41 -4.02
CA ARG A 125 10.72 -19.87 -3.97
C ARG A 125 9.55 -20.68 -4.53
N ARG A 126 8.43 -20.02 -4.85
CA ARG A 126 7.23 -20.65 -5.45
C ARG A 126 7.10 -20.39 -6.94
N LYS A 127 8.02 -19.62 -7.54
CA LYS A 127 8.20 -19.52 -8.99
C LYS A 127 9.21 -20.57 -9.43
#